data_AF-T1A487-F1
#
_entry.id   AF-T1A487-F1
#
_cell.length_a   1.000
_cell.length_b   1.000
_cell.length_c   1.000
_cell.angle_alpha   90.00
_cell.angle_beta   90.00
_cell.angle_gamma   90.00
#
_symmetry.space_group_name_H-M   'P 1'
#
loop_
_entity.id
_entity.type
_entity.pdbx_description
1 polymer ?
#
loop_
_entity_poly.entity_id
_entity_poly.type
_entity_poly.pdbx_seq_one_letter_code
_entity_poly.pdbx_strand_id
1 'polypeptide(L)'
;AADQTFALVSDLTRTASILVEAPTPAWLDGANPRTGPRPPPGGIGPGPPGQLRFPYGPVTFGLFEAGRIDLETPGEKVAAAFPRTGYKHRAIEASVVGRTPREALPWIERRVGPNSVAHAATFLAAAEAAEGTSVPERELWLRAVGTELQRLQAHLGHIGRSLDAAGQPVGTAQFAALAEELRRSMGRWGGHRWLFGLLDPGYPYRRLERPDLQRLAGEVAGLRRRFDQIWDLARGTRIYVDRLQSTAVVDRKTALAFGAVGPVARGSGIAWDDRSADPTPPYDLVKVEPPVEVEGDALARILVRVAEIRRSAELIEEMADRWPGDLGRVEYRAPGWPPGRGCARSETPGRRPRLR
;
A
#
# COMPACT_ATOMS: atom_id res chain seq x y z
N ALA A 1 31.94 7.31 -36.57
CA ALA A 1 31.52 8.70 -36.32
C ALA A 1 30.03 8.77 -36.68
N ALA A 2 29.05 8.41 -35.85
CA ALA A 2 28.88 8.50 -34.40
C ALA A 2 28.86 9.94 -33.86
N ASP A 3 27.74 10.64 -34.11
CA ASP A 3 27.23 11.79 -33.34
C ASP A 3 25.73 11.54 -33.13
N GLN A 4 25.33 11.10 -31.95
CA GLN A 4 24.91 11.91 -30.79
C GLN A 4 23.54 12.58 -30.97
N THR A 5 22.49 11.86 -30.57
CA THR A 5 21.32 12.48 -29.95
C THR A 5 20.85 11.56 -28.81
N PHE A 6 21.41 11.80 -27.63
CA PHE A 6 20.94 11.24 -26.37
C PHE A 6 19.60 11.92 -26.02
N ALA A 7 18.53 11.14 -25.90
CA ALA A 7 17.34 11.55 -25.18
C ALA A 7 17.09 10.56 -24.04
N LEU A 8 17.48 10.97 -22.83
CA LEU A 8 17.01 10.40 -21.59
C LEU A 8 15.47 10.51 -21.56
N VAL A 9 14.76 9.39 -21.57
CA VAL A 9 13.39 9.34 -21.06
C VAL A 9 13.48 8.90 -19.60
N SER A 10 13.85 9.86 -18.77
CA SER A 10 13.46 9.85 -17.36
C SER A 10 12.07 10.47 -17.24
N ASP A 11 11.30 9.95 -16.29
CA ASP A 11 10.21 10.63 -15.59
C ASP A 11 8.76 10.24 -15.99
N LEU A 12 8.06 9.67 -14.98
CA LEU A 12 6.61 9.59 -14.71
C LEU A 12 6.12 8.14 -14.45
N THR A 13 6.01 7.73 -13.16
CA THR A 13 5.12 6.68 -12.54
C THR A 13 5.85 5.89 -11.41
N ARG A 14 5.99 6.24 -10.12
CA ARG A 14 5.31 7.05 -9.07
C ARG A 14 4.02 6.43 -8.50
N THR A 15 4.09 5.82 -7.30
CA THR A 15 2.98 5.41 -6.39
C THR A 15 1.82 4.61 -6.99
N ALA A 16 1.87 3.27 -6.93
CA ALA A 16 0.87 2.34 -7.50
C ALA A 16 0.36 2.67 -8.92
N SER A 17 0.88 3.69 -9.59
CA SER A 17 0.67 3.93 -11.01
C SER A 17 1.31 2.79 -11.75
N ILE A 18 0.50 2.04 -12.47
CA ILE A 18 0.98 1.03 -13.40
C ILE A 18 0.77 1.64 -14.76
N LEU A 19 1.85 2.07 -15.39
CA LEU A 19 1.85 2.40 -16.81
C LEU A 19 1.91 1.07 -17.56
N VAL A 20 0.89 0.77 -18.37
CA VAL A 20 0.94 -0.38 -19.28
C VAL A 20 1.45 0.16 -20.61
N GLU A 21 2.74 -0.07 -20.88
CA GLU A 21 3.33 0.10 -22.21
C GLU A 21 3.55 -1.29 -22.82
N ALA A 22 2.98 -1.52 -24.01
CA ALA A 22 3.56 -2.43 -24.98
C ALA A 22 4.28 -1.53 -26.00
N PRO A 23 5.62 -1.46 -26.01
CA PRO A 23 6.56 -2.58 -26.19
C PRO A 23 7.71 -2.64 -25.15
N THR A 24 8.48 -3.73 -25.20
CA THR A 24 9.61 -4.08 -24.31
C THR A 24 10.67 -2.98 -24.20
N PRO A 25 10.96 -2.44 -22.99
CA PRO A 25 12.10 -1.56 -22.75
C PRO A 25 13.44 -2.23 -23.11
N ALA A 26 14.38 -1.50 -23.70
CA ALA A 26 15.68 -2.05 -24.14
C ALA A 26 16.55 -2.67 -23.01
N TRP A 27 16.24 -2.44 -21.73
CA TRP A 27 16.92 -3.09 -20.60
C TRP A 27 16.35 -4.50 -20.27
N LEU A 28 15.30 -4.93 -20.99
CA LEU A 28 14.75 -6.30 -20.94
C LEU A 28 15.36 -7.23 -21.99
N ASP A 29 16.18 -6.72 -22.92
CA ASP A 29 16.92 -7.55 -23.86
C ASP A 29 18.15 -8.16 -23.16
N GLY A 30 18.03 -9.43 -22.78
CA GLY A 30 19.20 -10.32 -22.75
C GLY A 30 19.43 -11.17 -21.51
N ALA A 31 18.79 -10.90 -20.37
CA ALA A 31 18.90 -11.80 -19.22
C ALA A 31 17.74 -11.65 -18.24
N ASN A 32 17.05 -12.76 -17.95
CA ASN A 32 16.16 -12.84 -16.80
C ASN A 32 17.00 -12.61 -15.52
N PRO A 33 16.79 -11.53 -14.74
CA PRO A 33 17.57 -11.28 -13.52
C PRO A 33 17.35 -12.32 -12.42
N ARG A 34 16.50 -13.35 -12.65
CA ARG A 34 16.41 -14.55 -11.82
C ARG A 34 17.60 -15.52 -11.99
N THR A 35 18.36 -15.44 -13.09
CA THR A 35 19.37 -16.46 -13.44
C THR A 35 20.81 -15.97 -13.38
N GLY A 36 21.05 -14.68 -13.12
CA GLY A 36 22.40 -14.14 -12.92
C GLY A 36 22.91 -14.40 -11.50
N PRO A 37 24.20 -14.76 -11.31
CA PRO A 37 24.81 -14.82 -9.98
C PRO A 37 24.67 -13.45 -9.31
N ARG A 38 23.92 -13.40 -8.20
CA ARG A 38 23.86 -12.19 -7.38
C ARG A 38 25.21 -12.06 -6.66
N PRO A 39 25.90 -10.91 -6.76
CA PRO A 39 27.10 -10.71 -5.96
C PRO A 39 26.73 -10.89 -4.48
N PRO A 40 27.56 -11.57 -3.68
CA PRO A 40 27.35 -11.63 -2.24
C PRO A 40 27.20 -10.19 -1.72
N PRO A 41 26.38 -9.95 -0.66
CA PRO A 41 26.30 -8.63 -0.07
C PRO A 41 27.71 -8.16 0.23
N GLY A 42 28.17 -7.12 -0.48
CA GLY A 42 29.54 -6.64 -0.34
C GLY A 42 29.91 -6.47 1.13
N GLY A 43 31.11 -6.90 1.49
CA GLY A 43 31.67 -6.68 2.81
C GLY A 43 31.65 -5.19 3.14
N ILE A 44 31.35 -4.86 4.39
CA ILE A 44 31.40 -3.47 4.86
C ILE A 44 32.86 -3.17 5.19
N GLY A 45 33.43 -2.20 4.48
CA GLY A 45 34.70 -1.61 4.89
C GLY A 45 34.57 -0.86 6.23
N PRO A 46 35.69 -0.61 6.94
CA PRO A 46 35.64 0.12 8.20
C PRO A 46 34.97 1.49 8.02
N GLY A 47 34.28 1.95 9.07
CA GLY A 47 33.70 3.30 9.11
C GLY A 47 34.79 4.38 9.09
N PRO A 48 34.39 5.65 8.90
CA PRO A 48 35.28 6.79 9.12
C PRO A 48 35.95 6.72 10.51
N PRO A 49 37.14 7.32 10.71
CA PRO A 49 37.79 7.36 12.02
C PRO A 49 36.83 7.84 13.12
N GLY A 50 36.73 7.09 14.21
CA GLY A 50 35.82 7.38 15.32
C GLY A 50 34.36 6.97 15.10
N GLN A 51 34.03 6.29 14.00
CA GLN A 51 32.69 5.76 13.74
C GLN A 51 32.72 4.25 13.51
N LEU A 52 31.82 3.55 14.20
CA LEU A 52 31.51 2.15 13.91
C LEU A 52 30.60 2.09 12.69
N ARG A 53 30.98 1.25 11.72
CA ARG A 53 30.12 0.90 10.59
C ARG A 53 29.76 -0.58 10.66
N PHE A 54 28.47 -0.88 10.67
CA PHE A 54 28.00 -2.27 10.75
C PHE A 54 26.72 -2.50 9.95
N PRO A 55 26.48 -3.75 9.49
CA PRO A 55 25.25 -4.09 8.78
C PRO A 55 24.12 -4.32 9.78
N TYR A 56 22.97 -3.69 9.55
CA TYR A 56 21.72 -4.05 10.20
C TYR A 56 20.84 -4.82 9.20
N GLY A 57 20.73 -6.14 9.35
CA GLY A 57 20.10 -7.06 8.37
C GLY A 57 21.10 -8.04 7.74
N PRO A 58 20.71 -8.87 6.74
CA PRO A 58 19.46 -8.85 5.99
C PRO A 58 18.25 -9.48 6.71
N VAL A 59 18.50 -10.24 7.77
CA VAL A 59 17.49 -10.83 8.66
C VAL A 59 17.91 -10.50 10.09
N THR A 60 17.18 -9.59 10.75
CA THR A 60 17.43 -9.17 12.13
C THR A 60 16.11 -8.75 12.78
N PHE A 61 16.07 -8.75 14.11
CA PHE A 61 14.83 -8.59 14.89
C PHE A 61 14.04 -7.31 14.55
N GLY A 62 14.71 -6.19 14.28
CA GLY A 62 14.01 -4.93 13.95
C GLY A 62 13.72 -4.71 12.46
N LEU A 63 14.06 -5.66 11.58
CA LEU A 63 13.64 -5.63 10.17
C LEU A 63 12.58 -6.70 9.93
N PHE A 64 11.33 -6.27 9.75
CA PHE A 64 10.20 -7.15 9.48
C PHE A 64 10.32 -7.88 8.13
N GLU A 65 11.03 -7.30 7.17
CA GLU A 65 11.22 -7.84 5.84
C GLU A 65 12.72 -7.99 5.55
N ALA A 66 13.08 -8.97 4.71
CA ALA A 66 14.44 -9.09 4.20
C ALA A 66 14.91 -7.77 3.55
N GLY A 67 15.88 -7.14 4.20
CA GLY A 67 16.44 -5.85 3.85
C GLY A 67 17.65 -5.59 4.72
N ARG A 68 18.59 -4.77 4.25
CA ARG A 68 19.79 -4.41 5.01
C ARG A 68 19.95 -2.90 5.03
N ILE A 69 20.40 -2.35 6.14
CA ILE A 69 20.78 -0.94 6.25
C ILE A 69 22.20 -0.93 6.81
N ASP A 70 23.15 -0.37 6.08
CA ASP A 70 24.49 -0.15 6.65
C ASP A 70 24.41 1.11 7.50
N LEU A 71 24.72 1.00 8.79
CA LEU A 71 24.67 2.12 9.73
C LEU A 71 26.09 2.58 10.04
N GLU A 72 26.25 3.89 10.13
CA GLU A 72 27.46 4.54 10.65
C GLU A 72 27.08 5.31 11.92
N THR A 73 27.83 5.07 12.99
CA THR A 73 27.56 5.69 14.30
C THR A 73 28.83 5.88 15.12
N PRO A 74 29.01 7.03 15.80
CA PRO A 74 30.03 7.19 16.84
C PRO A 74 29.62 6.58 18.20
N GLY A 75 28.48 5.88 18.30
CA GLY A 75 27.97 5.30 19.54
C GLY A 75 26.44 5.14 19.50
N GLU A 76 25.72 6.04 20.18
CA GLU A 76 24.25 5.98 20.27
C GLU A 76 23.53 6.69 19.11
N LYS A 77 24.12 7.77 18.58
CA LYS A 77 23.50 8.55 17.51
C LYS A 77 23.81 7.94 16.14
N VAL A 78 22.79 7.65 15.33
CA VAL A 78 23.01 7.25 13.93
C VAL A 78 23.47 8.47 13.14
N ALA A 79 24.70 8.44 12.61
CA ALA A 79 25.27 9.52 11.82
C ALA A 79 24.88 9.40 10.34
N ALA A 80 24.89 8.17 9.80
CA ALA A 80 24.42 7.90 8.46
C ALA A 80 23.77 6.50 8.37
N ALA A 81 22.83 6.37 7.43
CA ALA A 81 22.17 5.10 7.12
C ALA A 81 22.14 4.91 5.60
N PHE A 82 22.59 3.74 5.15
CA PHE A 82 22.63 3.38 3.73
C PHE A 82 21.75 2.15 3.49
N PRO A 83 20.47 2.34 3.13
CA PRO A 83 19.57 1.24 2.81
C PRO A 83 20.09 0.45 1.60
N ARG A 84 20.25 -0.86 1.77
CA ARG A 84 20.56 -1.84 0.72
C ARG A 84 19.27 -2.54 0.33
N THR A 85 18.78 -2.20 -0.85
CA THR A 85 17.55 -2.76 -1.43
C THR A 85 17.84 -3.99 -2.29
N GLY A 86 16.80 -4.69 -2.76
CA GLY A 86 16.94 -5.76 -3.76
C GLY A 86 16.84 -7.19 -3.22
N TYR A 87 16.91 -7.39 -1.90
CA TYR A 87 16.77 -8.73 -1.27
C TYR A 87 15.47 -9.45 -1.62
N LYS A 88 14.39 -8.71 -1.86
CA LYS A 88 13.08 -9.23 -2.31
C LYS A 88 12.76 -8.90 -3.77
N HIS A 89 13.75 -8.58 -4.60
CA HIS A 89 13.51 -8.33 -6.01
C HIS A 89 13.02 -9.62 -6.71
N ARG A 90 11.81 -9.57 -7.28
CA ARG A 90 11.13 -10.68 -7.95
C ARG A 90 10.94 -10.47 -9.46
N ALA A 91 11.45 -9.36 -10.02
CA ALA A 91 11.25 -8.98 -11.42
C ALA A 91 9.77 -9.02 -11.85
N ILE A 92 8.88 -8.40 -11.04
CA ILE A 92 7.43 -8.43 -11.29
C ILE A 92 7.09 -7.76 -12.63
N GLU A 93 7.69 -6.61 -12.91
CA GLU A 93 7.50 -5.87 -14.17
C GLU A 93 7.88 -6.73 -15.39
N ALA A 94 9.07 -7.34 -15.39
CA ALA A 94 9.48 -8.28 -16.43
C ALA A 94 8.56 -9.52 -16.52
N SER A 95 8.00 -9.97 -15.38
CA SER A 95 7.12 -11.14 -15.32
C SER A 95 5.71 -10.85 -15.86
N VAL A 96 5.34 -9.61 -16.16
CA VAL A 96 4.04 -9.27 -16.73
C VAL A 96 4.11 -8.84 -18.20
N VAL A 97 5.31 -8.55 -18.73
CA VAL A 97 5.51 -8.27 -20.16
C VAL A 97 5.03 -9.47 -21.00
N GLY A 98 4.30 -9.17 -22.08
CA GLY A 98 3.75 -10.17 -23.01
C GLY A 98 2.54 -10.95 -22.50
N ARG A 99 2.04 -10.64 -21.29
CA ARG A 99 0.82 -11.26 -20.72
C ARG A 99 -0.37 -10.36 -20.90
N THR A 100 -1.54 -10.97 -21.07
CA THR A 100 -2.80 -10.24 -20.93
C THR A 100 -2.97 -9.74 -19.49
N PRO A 101 -3.72 -8.66 -19.24
CA PRO A 101 -4.02 -8.20 -17.89
C PRO A 101 -4.59 -9.28 -16.96
N ARG A 102 -5.40 -10.20 -17.48
CA ARG A 102 -5.89 -11.37 -16.71
C ARG A 102 -4.75 -12.26 -16.23
N GLU A 103 -3.81 -12.60 -17.10
CA GLU A 103 -2.65 -13.43 -16.77
C GLU A 103 -1.62 -12.71 -15.90
N ALA A 104 -1.54 -11.38 -16.01
CA ALA A 104 -0.65 -10.54 -15.21
C ALA A 104 -1.17 -10.32 -13.77
N LEU A 105 -2.49 -10.34 -13.56
CA LEU A 105 -3.13 -9.98 -12.31
C LEU A 105 -2.59 -10.73 -11.07
N PRO A 106 -2.33 -12.06 -11.12
CA PRO A 106 -1.79 -12.78 -9.97
C PRO A 106 -0.45 -12.24 -9.47
N TRP A 107 0.39 -11.70 -10.35
CA TRP A 107 1.68 -11.08 -10.00
C TRP A 107 1.48 -9.72 -9.33
N ILE A 108 0.55 -8.93 -9.85
CA ILE A 108 0.22 -7.59 -9.35
C ILE A 108 -0.38 -7.66 -7.94
N GLU A 109 -1.37 -8.53 -7.74
CA GLU A 109 -2.01 -8.75 -6.43
C GLU A 109 -1.01 -9.15 -5.34
N ARG A 110 -0.01 -9.95 -5.70
CA ARG A 110 1.01 -10.48 -4.79
C ARG A 110 2.21 -9.55 -4.61
N ARG A 111 2.19 -8.36 -5.23
CA ARG A 111 3.23 -7.34 -5.03
C ARG A 111 3.33 -6.96 -3.55
N VAL A 112 2.20 -6.61 -2.94
CA VAL A 112 2.07 -6.29 -1.51
C VAL A 112 0.79 -6.94 -0.99
N GLY A 113 0.92 -8.04 -0.23
CA GLY A 113 -0.22 -8.85 0.23
C GLY A 113 -1.34 -8.04 0.92
N PRO A 114 -1.04 -7.17 1.91
CA PRO A 114 -2.06 -6.35 2.57
C PRO A 114 -2.76 -5.32 1.66
N ASN A 115 -2.26 -5.03 0.45
CA ASN A 115 -2.79 -4.01 -0.46
C ASN A 115 -3.13 -4.59 -1.84
N SER A 116 -3.48 -5.89 -1.90
CA SER A 116 -3.67 -6.62 -3.14
C SER A 116 -4.78 -6.05 -4.02
N VAL A 117 -5.92 -5.67 -3.43
CA VAL A 117 -7.08 -5.09 -4.13
C VAL A 117 -6.71 -3.73 -4.68
N ALA A 118 -6.03 -2.88 -3.89
CA ALA A 118 -5.63 -1.56 -4.36
C ALA A 118 -4.67 -1.66 -5.56
N HIS A 119 -3.71 -2.60 -5.52
CA HIS A 119 -2.81 -2.85 -6.66
C HIS A 119 -3.54 -3.41 -7.87
N ALA A 120 -4.43 -4.38 -7.68
CA ALA A 120 -5.25 -4.94 -8.76
C ALA A 120 -6.17 -3.87 -9.38
N ALA A 121 -6.89 -3.10 -8.57
CA ALA A 121 -7.78 -2.04 -9.03
C ALA A 121 -7.02 -0.97 -9.83
N THR A 122 -5.83 -0.57 -9.38
CA THR A 122 -5.04 0.43 -10.11
C THR A 122 -4.48 -0.13 -11.42
N PHE A 123 -4.08 -1.40 -11.43
CA PHE A 123 -3.64 -2.07 -12.65
C PHE A 123 -4.75 -2.17 -13.69
N LEU A 124 -5.92 -2.65 -13.24
CA LEU A 124 -7.09 -2.80 -14.10
C LEU A 124 -7.57 -1.44 -14.61
N ALA A 125 -7.62 -0.40 -13.75
CA ALA A 125 -7.97 0.95 -14.18
C ALA A 125 -7.01 1.48 -15.26
N ALA A 126 -5.71 1.20 -15.16
CA ALA A 126 -4.77 1.57 -16.21
C ALA A 126 -4.98 0.78 -17.51
N ALA A 127 -5.27 -0.52 -17.42
CA ALA A 127 -5.58 -1.35 -18.59
C ALA A 127 -6.92 -0.94 -19.26
N GLU A 128 -7.94 -0.65 -18.47
CA GLU A 128 -9.26 -0.17 -18.91
C GLU A 128 -9.14 1.20 -19.57
N ALA A 129 -8.31 2.10 -19.03
CA ALA A 129 -8.01 3.39 -19.66
C ALA A 129 -7.26 3.23 -20.99
N ALA A 130 -6.36 2.25 -21.11
CA ALA A 130 -5.66 1.96 -22.36
C ALA A 130 -6.60 1.41 -23.46
N GLU A 131 -7.62 0.65 -23.06
CA GLU A 131 -8.64 0.07 -23.96
C GLU A 131 -9.78 1.06 -24.27
N GLY A 132 -10.01 2.07 -23.42
CA GLY A 132 -11.19 2.93 -23.50
C GLY A 132 -12.46 2.25 -22.98
N THR A 133 -12.33 1.27 -22.08
CA THR A 133 -13.45 0.50 -21.53
C THR A 133 -14.12 1.25 -20.37
N SER A 134 -15.45 1.38 -20.42
CA SER A 134 -16.25 1.81 -19.28
C SER A 134 -16.49 0.65 -18.32
N VAL A 135 -16.27 0.90 -17.03
CA VAL A 135 -16.43 -0.07 -15.96
C VAL A 135 -17.83 0.07 -15.35
N PRO A 136 -18.58 -1.02 -15.14
CA PRO A 136 -19.85 -0.96 -14.43
C PRO A 136 -19.67 -0.37 -13.02
N GLU A 137 -20.58 0.51 -12.61
CA GLU A 137 -20.47 1.21 -11.32
C GLU A 137 -20.27 0.26 -10.13
N ARG A 138 -21.05 -0.82 -10.08
CA ARG A 138 -20.92 -1.91 -9.08
C ARG A 138 -19.48 -2.41 -8.90
N GLU A 139 -18.69 -2.49 -9.97
CA GLU A 139 -17.30 -2.98 -9.92
C GLU A 139 -16.36 -1.92 -9.32
N LEU A 140 -16.63 -0.63 -9.56
CA LEU A 140 -15.94 0.46 -8.90
C LEU A 140 -16.22 0.46 -7.39
N TRP A 141 -17.46 0.21 -7.00
CA TRP A 141 -17.84 0.04 -5.59
C TRP A 141 -17.18 -1.19 -4.95
N LEU A 142 -17.11 -2.33 -5.65
CA LEU A 142 -16.39 -3.52 -5.17
C LEU A 142 -14.91 -3.24 -4.91
N ARG A 143 -14.25 -2.53 -5.86
CA ARG A 143 -12.85 -2.08 -5.71
C ARG A 143 -12.69 -1.18 -4.49
N ALA A 144 -13.62 -0.26 -4.26
CA ALA A 144 -13.57 0.66 -3.13
C ALA A 144 -13.72 -0.07 -1.78
N VAL A 145 -14.74 -0.91 -1.62
CA VAL A 145 -14.93 -1.72 -0.40
C VAL A 145 -13.70 -2.57 -0.11
N GLY A 146 -13.19 -3.30 -1.11
CA GLY A 146 -11.99 -4.13 -0.93
C GLY A 146 -10.74 -3.31 -0.59
N THR A 147 -10.60 -2.11 -1.14
CA THR A 147 -9.49 -1.19 -0.82
C THR A 147 -9.60 -0.65 0.60
N GLU A 148 -10.80 -0.28 1.07
CA GLU A 148 -11.01 0.22 2.44
C GLU A 148 -10.86 -0.88 3.50
N LEU A 149 -11.26 -2.13 3.21
CA LEU A 149 -10.95 -3.29 4.07
C LEU A 149 -9.45 -3.50 4.21
N GLN A 150 -8.70 -3.38 3.11
CA GLN A 150 -7.24 -3.45 3.14
C GLN A 150 -6.60 -2.25 3.83
N ARG A 151 -7.24 -1.07 3.79
CA ARG A 151 -6.83 0.10 4.55
C ARG A 151 -6.90 -0.15 6.05
N LEU A 152 -8.04 -0.64 6.53
CA LEU A 152 -8.22 -1.10 7.91
C LEU A 152 -7.13 -2.11 8.30
N GLN A 153 -6.94 -3.15 7.48
CA GLN A 153 -5.95 -4.20 7.75
C GLN A 153 -4.52 -3.64 7.85
N ALA A 154 -4.12 -2.79 6.90
CA ALA A 154 -2.78 -2.21 6.87
C ALA A 154 -2.54 -1.32 8.08
N HIS A 155 -3.49 -0.45 8.43
CA HIS A 155 -3.36 0.48 9.55
C HIS A 155 -3.34 -0.24 10.90
N LEU A 156 -4.20 -1.23 11.12
CA LEU A 156 -4.14 -2.08 12.32
C LEU A 156 -2.75 -2.72 12.48
N GLY A 157 -2.19 -3.23 11.39
CA GLY A 157 -0.83 -3.79 11.40
C GLY A 157 0.28 -2.75 11.63
N HIS A 158 0.10 -1.51 11.15
CA HIS A 158 1.05 -0.43 11.41
C HIS A 158 1.02 0.03 12.88
N ILE A 159 -0.16 0.18 13.47
CA ILE A 159 -0.31 0.58 14.88
C ILE A 159 0.19 -0.55 15.79
N GLY A 160 -0.19 -1.81 15.54
CA GLY A 160 0.32 -2.95 16.30
C GLY A 160 1.85 -3.06 16.28
N ARG A 161 2.50 -2.78 15.15
CA ARG A 161 3.98 -2.73 15.08
C ARG A 161 4.59 -1.55 15.82
N SER A 162 3.91 -0.41 15.86
CA SER A 162 4.39 0.73 16.66
C SER A 162 4.36 0.42 18.17
N LEU A 163 3.34 -0.34 18.61
CA LEU A 163 3.23 -0.82 19.99
C LEU A 163 4.34 -1.82 20.32
N ASP A 164 4.62 -2.75 19.40
CA ASP A 164 5.71 -3.71 19.54
C ASP A 164 7.07 -3.02 19.68
N ALA A 165 7.37 -2.07 18.78
CA ALA A 165 8.58 -1.26 18.83
C ALA A 165 8.70 -0.42 20.12
N ALA A 166 7.56 -0.06 20.73
CA ALA A 166 7.53 0.65 22.01
C ALA A 166 7.54 -0.28 23.24
N GLY A 167 7.62 -1.60 23.05
CA GLY A 167 7.65 -2.59 24.13
C GLY A 167 6.29 -2.81 24.81
N GLN A 168 5.18 -2.73 24.05
CA GLN A 168 3.81 -2.88 24.55
C GLN A 168 3.18 -4.22 24.10
N PRO A 169 3.57 -5.37 24.69
CA PRO A 169 3.20 -6.68 24.18
C PRO A 169 1.69 -6.96 24.22
N VAL A 170 0.98 -6.48 25.24
CA VAL A 170 -0.48 -6.64 25.35
C VAL A 170 -1.20 -5.91 24.22
N GLY A 171 -0.84 -4.65 23.99
CA GLY A 171 -1.39 -3.86 22.89
C GLY A 171 -1.08 -4.49 21.53
N THR A 172 0.16 -4.95 21.32
CA THR A 172 0.55 -5.69 20.10
C THR A 172 -0.34 -6.91 19.86
N ALA A 173 -0.57 -7.73 20.88
CA ALA A 173 -1.42 -8.92 20.77
C ALA A 173 -2.89 -8.57 20.47
N GLN A 174 -3.43 -7.53 21.11
CA GLN A 174 -4.80 -7.06 20.86
C GLN A 174 -4.98 -6.55 19.42
N PHE A 175 -4.02 -5.78 18.89
CA PHE A 175 -4.05 -5.33 17.49
C PHE A 175 -3.88 -6.51 16.51
N ALA A 176 -3.06 -7.50 16.84
CA ALA A 176 -2.95 -8.72 16.04
C ALA A 176 -4.28 -9.49 15.98
N ALA A 177 -5.01 -9.58 17.10
CA ALA A 177 -6.33 -10.19 17.17
C ALA A 177 -7.37 -9.44 16.31
N LEU A 178 -7.41 -8.11 16.39
CA LEU A 178 -8.29 -7.29 15.53
C LEU A 178 -7.97 -7.50 14.04
N ALA A 179 -6.68 -7.49 13.66
CA ALA A 179 -6.28 -7.71 12.29
C ALA A 179 -6.64 -9.13 11.79
N GLU A 180 -6.58 -10.13 12.66
CA GLU A 180 -7.02 -11.50 12.37
C GLU A 180 -8.53 -11.60 12.17
N GLU A 181 -9.31 -10.98 13.06
CA GLU A 181 -10.76 -10.90 12.96
C GLU A 181 -11.20 -10.28 11.62
N LEU A 182 -10.60 -9.14 11.26
CA LEU A 182 -10.86 -8.50 9.97
C LEU A 182 -10.52 -9.42 8.79
N ARG A 183 -9.40 -10.15 8.83
CA ARG A 183 -9.04 -11.13 7.78
C ARG A 183 -10.04 -12.27 7.67
N ARG A 184 -10.70 -12.66 8.75
CA ARG A 184 -11.78 -13.66 8.71
C ARG A 184 -13.03 -13.07 8.08
N SER A 185 -13.40 -11.83 8.40
CA SER A 185 -14.48 -11.10 7.73
C SER A 185 -14.23 -10.94 6.23
N MET A 186 -13.03 -10.50 5.83
CA MET A 186 -12.59 -10.46 4.44
C MET A 186 -12.63 -11.83 3.76
N GLY A 187 -12.23 -12.89 4.47
CA GLY A 187 -12.28 -14.26 3.96
C GLY A 187 -13.71 -14.75 3.71
N ARG A 188 -14.66 -14.41 4.59
CA ARG A 188 -16.09 -14.73 4.41
C ARG A 188 -16.72 -13.93 3.27
N TRP A 189 -16.46 -12.63 3.22
CA TRP A 189 -17.06 -11.74 2.23
C TRP A 189 -16.44 -11.91 0.84
N GLY A 190 -15.11 -11.95 0.75
CA GLY A 190 -14.36 -11.95 -0.51
C GLY A 190 -13.77 -13.31 -0.93
N GLY A 191 -14.06 -14.38 -0.20
CA GLY A 191 -13.59 -15.75 -0.49
C GLY A 191 -12.10 -16.00 -0.22
N HIS A 192 -11.32 -14.98 0.16
CA HIS A 192 -9.90 -15.12 0.51
C HIS A 192 -9.50 -14.13 1.62
N ARG A 193 -8.70 -14.58 2.59
CA ARG A 193 -8.31 -13.77 3.77
C ARG A 193 -7.46 -12.53 3.46
N TRP A 194 -6.90 -12.48 2.25
CA TRP A 194 -6.14 -11.36 1.69
C TRP A 194 -6.81 -10.75 0.45
N LEU A 195 -8.06 -11.16 0.14
CA LEU A 195 -8.83 -10.72 -1.02
C LEU A 195 -8.11 -10.94 -2.38
N PHE A 196 -7.25 -11.97 -2.46
CA PHE A 196 -6.64 -12.35 -3.74
C PHE A 196 -7.71 -12.92 -4.66
N GLY A 197 -7.69 -12.49 -5.92
CA GLY A 197 -8.68 -12.84 -6.92
C GLY A 197 -10.01 -12.10 -6.73
N LEU A 198 -10.14 -11.11 -5.85
CA LEU A 198 -11.42 -10.39 -5.68
C LEU A 198 -11.87 -9.71 -6.99
N LEU A 199 -10.91 -9.22 -7.78
CA LEU A 199 -11.15 -8.50 -9.02
C LEU A 199 -10.78 -9.36 -10.23
N ASP A 200 -11.46 -9.15 -11.35
CA ASP A 200 -11.21 -9.87 -12.60
C ASP A 200 -11.42 -8.93 -13.80
N PRO A 201 -10.54 -8.92 -14.81
CA PRO A 201 -10.77 -8.10 -16.00
C PRO A 201 -11.95 -8.64 -16.81
N GLY A 202 -12.89 -7.77 -17.17
CA GLY A 202 -14.01 -8.12 -18.05
C GLY A 202 -15.27 -8.66 -17.36
N TYR A 203 -15.32 -8.64 -16.02
CA TYR A 203 -16.49 -8.79 -15.10
C TYR A 203 -17.65 -9.72 -15.50
N PRO A 204 -18.13 -10.64 -14.66
CA PRO A 204 -18.01 -10.69 -13.19
C PRO A 204 -17.11 -11.83 -12.70
N TYR A 205 -16.56 -11.66 -11.50
CA TYR A 205 -15.81 -12.71 -10.82
C TYR A 205 -16.73 -13.82 -10.29
N ARG A 206 -16.49 -15.06 -10.73
CA ARG A 206 -17.36 -16.24 -10.51
C ARG A 206 -17.38 -16.80 -9.07
N ARG A 207 -16.60 -16.27 -8.14
CA ARG A 207 -16.35 -16.91 -6.83
C ARG A 207 -17.08 -16.28 -5.64
N LEU A 208 -17.85 -15.23 -5.87
CA LEU A 208 -18.64 -14.57 -4.84
C LEU A 208 -20.08 -15.08 -4.94
N GLU A 209 -20.39 -16.16 -4.23
CA GLU A 209 -21.77 -16.52 -3.94
C GLU A 209 -22.33 -15.46 -2.99
N ARG A 210 -23.05 -14.48 -3.55
CA ARG A 210 -23.77 -13.38 -2.86
C ARG A 210 -23.08 -12.84 -1.59
N PRO A 211 -22.03 -12.02 -1.72
CA PRO A 211 -21.40 -11.36 -0.58
C PRO A 211 -22.40 -10.49 0.17
N ASP A 212 -22.59 -10.81 1.45
CA ASP A 212 -23.45 -10.03 2.34
C ASP A 212 -22.68 -8.81 2.85
N LEU A 213 -22.84 -7.69 2.13
CA LEU A 213 -22.19 -6.43 2.45
C LEU A 213 -22.74 -5.81 3.75
N GLN A 214 -24.02 -6.04 4.06
CA GLN A 214 -24.66 -5.56 5.28
C GLN A 214 -24.10 -6.27 6.52
N ARG A 215 -23.93 -7.60 6.44
CA ARG A 215 -23.20 -8.34 7.48
C ARG A 215 -21.75 -7.86 7.63
N LEU A 216 -21.03 -7.65 6.52
CA LEU A 216 -19.66 -7.15 6.56
C LEU A 216 -19.59 -5.79 7.27
N ALA A 217 -20.48 -4.86 6.94
CA ALA A 217 -20.55 -3.56 7.59
C ALA A 217 -20.79 -3.68 9.10
N GLY A 218 -21.71 -4.54 9.53
CA GLY A 218 -21.93 -4.83 10.96
C GLY A 218 -20.71 -5.39 11.69
N GLU A 219 -19.97 -6.31 11.04
CA GLU A 219 -18.72 -6.88 11.56
C GLU A 219 -17.63 -5.80 11.68
N VAL A 220 -17.48 -4.93 10.67
CA VAL A 220 -16.53 -3.81 10.65
C VAL A 220 -16.87 -2.76 11.70
N ALA A 221 -18.14 -2.41 11.88
CA ALA A 221 -18.59 -1.49 12.92
C ALA A 221 -18.27 -2.03 14.33
N GLY A 222 -18.49 -3.34 14.55
CA GLY A 222 -18.10 -4.01 15.80
C GLY A 222 -16.59 -4.04 16.02
N LEU A 223 -15.80 -4.21 14.97
CA LEU A 223 -14.35 -4.10 15.03
C LEU A 223 -13.90 -2.66 15.38
N ARG A 224 -14.49 -1.64 14.76
CA ARG A 224 -14.21 -0.22 15.05
C ARG A 224 -14.40 0.12 16.53
N ARG A 225 -15.51 -0.31 17.14
CA ARG A 225 -15.77 -0.08 18.57
C ARG A 225 -14.70 -0.69 19.48
N ARG A 226 -14.26 -1.91 19.19
CA ARG A 226 -13.18 -2.57 19.95
C ARG A 226 -11.83 -1.93 19.69
N PHE A 227 -11.57 -1.51 18.46
CA PHE A 227 -10.39 -0.73 18.10
C PHE A 227 -10.32 0.55 18.93
N ASP A 228 -11.41 1.31 19.04
CA ASP A 228 -11.42 2.57 19.83
C ASP A 228 -11.10 2.31 21.30
N GLN A 229 -11.70 1.28 21.91
CA GLN A 229 -11.40 0.88 23.29
C GLN A 229 -9.92 0.53 23.50
N ILE A 230 -9.35 -0.28 22.61
CA ILE A 230 -7.94 -0.70 22.68
C ILE A 230 -7.01 0.49 22.42
N TRP A 231 -7.36 1.35 21.47
CA TRP A 231 -6.59 2.56 21.15
C TRP A 231 -6.58 3.56 22.31
N ASP A 232 -7.70 3.74 23.01
CA ASP A 232 -7.77 4.62 24.18
C ASP A 232 -6.85 4.16 25.32
N LEU A 233 -6.75 2.84 25.54
CA LEU A 233 -5.80 2.27 26.49
C LEU A 233 -4.34 2.49 26.03
N ALA A 234 -4.06 2.23 24.75
CA ALA A 234 -2.73 2.38 24.18
C ALA A 234 -2.23 3.84 24.25
N ARG A 235 -3.06 4.80 23.82
CA ARG A 235 -2.70 6.23 23.83
C ARG A 235 -2.64 6.81 25.24
N GLY A 236 -3.35 6.21 26.21
CA GLY A 236 -3.25 6.58 27.63
C GLY A 236 -1.91 6.17 28.27
N THR A 237 -1.13 5.30 27.61
CA THR A 237 0.17 4.86 28.11
C THR A 237 1.24 5.91 27.79
N ARG A 238 1.70 6.63 28.82
CA ARG A 238 2.74 7.67 28.68
C ARG A 238 4.01 7.16 27.99
N ILE A 239 4.47 5.95 28.32
CA ILE A 239 5.67 5.35 27.71
C ILE A 239 5.52 5.17 26.19
N TYR A 240 4.31 4.82 25.74
CA TYR A 240 4.05 4.65 24.30
C TYR A 240 4.10 6.00 23.60
N VAL A 241 3.40 7.00 24.13
CA VAL A 241 3.38 8.36 23.56
C VAL A 241 4.78 8.97 23.52
N ASP A 242 5.52 8.88 24.63
CA ASP A 242 6.88 9.43 24.78
C ASP A 242 7.87 8.87 23.74
N ARG A 243 7.74 7.59 23.37
CA ARG A 243 8.60 6.98 22.33
C ARG A 243 8.29 7.43 20.92
N LEU A 244 7.07 7.87 20.65
CA LEU A 244 6.63 8.26 19.30
C LEU A 244 6.69 9.78 19.10
N GLN A 245 6.33 10.54 20.13
CA GLN A 245 6.36 11.99 20.08
C GLN A 245 7.79 12.47 19.88
N SER A 246 7.98 13.45 18.99
CA SER A 246 9.28 13.99 18.58
C SER A 246 10.24 13.01 17.87
N THR A 247 9.84 11.75 17.65
CA THR A 247 10.66 10.74 16.97
C THR A 247 10.47 10.80 15.46
N ALA A 248 11.59 10.82 14.71
CA ALA A 248 11.60 10.79 13.24
C ALA A 248 10.70 11.87 12.60
N VAL A 249 10.91 13.11 13.03
CA VAL A 249 10.19 14.29 12.54
C VAL A 249 10.51 14.52 11.06
N VAL A 250 9.45 14.71 10.26
CA VAL A 250 9.55 15.14 8.86
C VAL A 250 8.74 16.43 8.74
N ASP A 251 9.41 17.56 8.60
CA ASP A 251 8.71 18.83 8.39
C ASP A 251 8.06 18.89 6.99
N ARG A 252 7.12 19.83 6.81
CA ARG A 252 6.38 20.02 5.55
C ARG A 252 7.30 20.27 4.35
N LYS A 253 8.37 21.05 4.51
CA LYS A 253 9.30 21.40 3.42
C LYS A 253 10.06 20.16 2.95
N THR A 254 10.53 19.35 3.89
CA THR A 254 11.19 18.07 3.65
C THR A 254 10.22 17.08 3.01
N ALA A 255 9.01 16.95 3.54
CA ALA A 255 7.96 16.10 2.96
C ALA A 255 7.69 16.45 1.48
N LEU A 256 7.59 17.74 1.14
CA LEU A 256 7.43 18.19 -0.25
C LEU A 256 8.67 17.91 -1.11
N ALA A 257 9.87 18.20 -0.61
CA ALA A 257 11.11 18.02 -1.35
C ALA A 257 11.37 16.55 -1.76
N PHE A 258 10.98 15.62 -0.88
CA PHE A 258 11.06 14.16 -1.10
C PHE A 258 9.79 13.57 -1.73
N GLY A 259 8.77 14.38 -2.04
CA GLY A 259 7.52 13.89 -2.62
C GLY A 259 6.83 12.85 -1.74
N ALA A 260 6.76 13.12 -0.43
CA ALA A 260 6.01 12.32 0.51
C ALA A 260 4.52 12.32 0.16
N VAL A 261 3.86 11.22 0.51
CA VAL A 261 2.48 10.90 0.15
C VAL A 261 1.86 10.07 1.27
N GLY A 262 0.54 9.92 1.25
CA GLY A 262 -0.17 9.11 2.24
C GLY A 262 -0.02 9.65 3.66
N PRO A 263 0.03 8.76 4.67
CA PRO A 263 0.14 9.17 6.07
C PRO A 263 1.41 9.98 6.40
N VAL A 264 2.48 9.87 5.61
CA VAL A 264 3.69 10.68 5.83
C VAL A 264 3.44 12.13 5.43
N ALA A 265 2.82 12.37 4.27
CA ALA A 265 2.44 13.71 3.84
C ALA A 265 1.40 14.33 4.79
N ARG A 266 0.33 13.57 5.07
CA ARG A 266 -0.74 13.99 5.97
C ARG A 266 -0.27 14.24 7.41
N GLY A 267 0.72 13.46 7.88
CA GLY A 267 1.35 13.69 9.19
C GLY A 267 2.23 14.94 9.25
N SER A 268 2.59 15.52 8.10
CA SER A 268 3.48 16.67 7.95
C SER A 268 2.75 17.93 7.44
N GLY A 269 1.44 18.01 7.65
CA GLY A 269 0.62 19.17 7.30
C GLY A 269 0.21 19.27 5.81
N ILE A 270 0.29 18.18 5.04
CA ILE A 270 -0.08 18.16 3.62
C ILE A 270 -1.42 17.42 3.45
N ALA A 271 -2.49 18.20 3.26
CA ALA A 271 -3.87 17.72 3.05
C ALA A 271 -4.10 17.18 1.63
N TRP A 272 -3.42 16.09 1.27
CA TRP A 272 -3.59 15.43 -0.03
C TRP A 272 -4.06 13.98 0.13
N ASP A 273 -5.14 13.63 -0.56
CA ASP A 273 -5.67 12.26 -0.67
C ASP A 273 -6.30 12.09 -2.05
N ASP A 274 -5.83 11.10 -2.83
CA ASP A 274 -6.30 10.89 -4.19
C ASP A 274 -7.81 10.60 -4.24
N ARG A 275 -8.42 10.05 -3.16
CA ARG A 275 -9.88 9.79 -3.08
C ARG A 275 -10.72 11.07 -3.04
N SER A 276 -10.13 12.16 -2.55
CA SER A 276 -10.79 13.47 -2.42
C SER A 276 -10.41 14.43 -3.54
N ALA A 277 -9.17 14.34 -4.03
CA ALA A 277 -8.64 15.23 -5.05
C ALA A 277 -9.07 14.84 -6.48
N ASP A 278 -9.29 13.54 -6.71
CA ASP A 278 -9.69 12.97 -8.01
C ASP A 278 -10.74 11.87 -7.77
N PRO A 279 -11.94 12.23 -7.27
CA PRO A 279 -12.92 11.25 -6.81
C PRO A 279 -13.49 10.44 -7.97
N THR A 280 -13.46 9.13 -7.81
CA THR A 280 -14.14 8.16 -8.68
C THR A 280 -15.22 7.45 -7.87
N PRO A 281 -16.30 6.94 -8.50
CA PRO A 281 -17.30 6.16 -7.78
C PRO A 281 -16.68 5.08 -6.90
N PRO A 282 -17.08 4.97 -5.62
CA PRO A 282 -18.15 5.71 -4.94
C PRO A 282 -17.69 6.97 -4.19
N TYR A 283 -16.42 7.36 -4.22
CA TYR A 283 -15.88 8.45 -3.39
C TYR A 283 -16.39 9.85 -3.78
N ASP A 284 -17.02 9.97 -4.94
CA ASP A 284 -17.81 11.14 -5.36
C ASP A 284 -19.11 11.29 -4.54
N LEU A 285 -19.69 10.17 -4.10
CA LEU A 285 -20.91 10.10 -3.29
C LEU A 285 -20.63 9.98 -1.79
N VAL A 286 -19.61 9.19 -1.42
CA VAL A 286 -19.14 9.01 -0.03
C VAL A 286 -17.84 9.76 0.19
N LYS A 287 -17.97 11.06 0.50
CA LYS A 287 -16.83 11.98 0.56
C LYS A 287 -15.82 11.58 1.63
N VAL A 288 -14.54 11.79 1.31
CA VAL A 288 -13.41 11.56 2.21
C VAL A 288 -12.77 12.89 2.55
N GLU A 289 -12.74 13.23 3.83
CA GLU A 289 -11.93 14.33 4.33
C GLU A 289 -10.56 13.78 4.78
N PRO A 290 -9.45 14.26 4.20
CA PRO A 290 -8.12 13.77 4.59
C PRO A 290 -7.79 14.16 6.04
N PRO A 291 -7.47 13.21 6.94
CA PRO A 291 -7.00 13.56 8.27
C PRO A 291 -5.57 14.13 8.19
N VAL A 292 -5.31 15.24 8.88
CA VAL A 292 -4.03 15.95 8.80
C VAL A 292 -3.51 16.25 10.20
N GLU A 293 -2.21 16.04 10.38
CA GLU A 293 -1.45 16.43 11.57
C GLU A 293 -0.28 17.32 11.14
N VAL A 294 0.24 18.15 12.05
CA VAL A 294 1.27 19.15 11.71
C VAL A 294 2.64 18.86 12.31
N GLU A 295 2.72 18.03 13.36
CA GLU A 295 3.95 17.77 14.10
C GLU A 295 5.00 16.99 13.30
N GLY A 296 4.61 16.25 12.26
CA GLY A 296 5.55 15.55 11.37
C GLY A 296 6.24 14.33 11.99
N ASP A 297 6.01 14.04 13.27
CA ASP A 297 6.66 12.97 14.02
C ASP A 297 5.99 11.59 13.83
N ALA A 298 6.49 10.57 14.54
CA ALA A 298 5.93 9.24 14.46
C ALA A 298 4.51 9.16 15.03
N LEU A 299 4.20 9.96 16.06
CA LEU A 299 2.87 10.01 16.67
C LEU A 299 1.83 10.60 15.71
N ALA A 300 2.13 11.74 15.07
CA ALA A 300 1.31 12.36 14.04
C ALA A 300 0.93 11.36 12.93
N ARG A 301 1.92 10.59 12.46
CA ARG A 301 1.67 9.54 11.46
C ARG A 301 0.80 8.39 11.98
N ILE A 302 0.80 8.10 13.27
CA ILE A 302 -0.11 7.12 13.88
C ILE A 302 -1.52 7.71 14.01
N LEU A 303 -1.66 8.96 14.44
CA LEU A 303 -2.96 9.64 14.58
C LEU A 303 -3.70 9.75 13.23
N VAL A 304 -2.99 10.06 12.15
CA VAL A 304 -3.54 10.00 10.78
C VAL A 304 -4.12 8.61 10.48
N ARG A 305 -3.40 7.53 10.81
CA ARG A 305 -3.87 6.15 10.57
C ARG A 305 -5.06 5.77 11.44
N VAL A 306 -5.12 6.27 12.67
CA VAL A 306 -6.26 6.08 13.59
C VAL A 306 -7.51 6.73 13.00
N ALA A 307 -7.39 7.97 12.52
CA ALA A 307 -8.49 8.67 11.86
C ALA A 307 -8.92 7.95 10.56
N GLU A 308 -7.96 7.46 9.76
CA GLU A 308 -8.24 6.65 8.58
C GLU A 308 -8.96 5.34 8.91
N ILE A 309 -8.62 4.65 10.01
CA ILE A 309 -9.35 3.46 10.45
C ILE A 309 -10.82 3.78 10.72
N ARG A 310 -11.09 4.85 11.46
CA ARG A 310 -12.46 5.26 11.79
C ARG A 310 -13.25 5.59 10.52
N ARG A 311 -12.66 6.42 9.66
CA ARG A 311 -13.31 6.83 8.40
C ARG A 311 -13.51 5.66 7.45
N SER A 312 -12.54 4.76 7.29
CA SER A 312 -12.70 3.56 6.44
C SER A 312 -13.84 2.66 6.89
N ALA A 313 -14.01 2.49 8.20
CA ALA A 313 -15.11 1.69 8.73
C ALA A 313 -16.47 2.36 8.45
N GLU A 314 -16.59 3.66 8.68
CA GLU A 314 -17.80 4.43 8.34
C GLU A 314 -18.11 4.40 6.84
N LEU A 315 -17.08 4.52 5.99
CA LEU A 315 -17.22 4.44 4.54
C LEU A 315 -17.78 3.08 4.10
N ILE A 316 -17.37 1.98 4.74
CA ILE A 316 -17.91 0.64 4.44
C ILE A 316 -19.39 0.56 4.84
N GLU A 317 -19.78 1.17 5.97
CA GLU A 317 -21.19 1.28 6.38
C GLU A 317 -22.00 2.09 5.34
N GLU A 318 -21.53 3.27 4.95
CA GLU A 318 -22.18 4.10 3.92
C GLU A 318 -22.27 3.40 2.55
N MET A 319 -21.22 2.67 2.16
CA MET A 319 -21.19 1.89 0.92
C MET A 319 -22.16 0.69 0.96
N ALA A 320 -22.40 0.11 2.13
CA ALA A 320 -23.36 -0.97 2.30
C ALA A 320 -24.81 -0.50 2.10
N ASP A 321 -25.13 0.71 2.58
CA ASP A 321 -26.47 1.29 2.50
C ASP A 321 -26.83 1.78 1.10
N ARG A 322 -25.84 2.25 0.34
CA ARG A 322 -26.03 2.86 -0.98
C ARG A 322 -25.64 1.94 -2.14
N TRP A 323 -25.43 0.66 -1.85
CA TRP A 323 -24.89 -0.29 -2.81
C TRP A 323 -25.75 -0.37 -4.10
N PRO A 324 -25.17 -0.19 -5.31
CA PRO A 324 -25.94 0.06 -6.54
C PRO A 324 -26.64 -1.15 -7.16
N GLY A 325 -26.61 -2.34 -6.54
CA GLY A 325 -27.40 -3.50 -7.00
C GLY A 325 -26.82 -4.87 -6.62
N ASP A 326 -27.58 -5.96 -6.79
CA ASP A 326 -27.13 -7.31 -6.40
C ASP A 326 -25.78 -7.69 -7.06
N LEU A 327 -24.98 -8.50 -6.35
CA LEU A 327 -23.71 -9.04 -6.84
C LEU A 327 -23.88 -10.08 -7.96
N GLY A 328 -25.10 -10.22 -8.50
CA GLY A 328 -25.53 -11.15 -9.55
C GLY A 328 -24.77 -11.08 -10.88
N ARG A 329 -25.15 -11.95 -11.82
CA ARG A 329 -24.46 -12.14 -13.11
C ARG A 329 -24.51 -10.88 -13.96
N VAL A 330 -23.39 -10.16 -14.01
CA VAL A 330 -23.04 -9.29 -15.14
C VAL A 330 -22.63 -10.19 -16.32
N GLU A 331 -22.87 -9.77 -17.56
CA GLU A 331 -22.32 -10.48 -18.71
C GLU A 331 -20.81 -10.26 -18.79
N TYR A 332 -20.06 -11.36 -18.88
CA TYR A 332 -18.63 -11.32 -19.13
C TYR A 332 -18.33 -10.65 -20.47
N ARG A 333 -17.73 -9.46 -20.41
CA ARG A 333 -17.19 -8.79 -21.60
C ARG A 333 -15.74 -9.20 -21.75
N ALA A 334 -15.47 -10.08 -22.71
CA ALA A 334 -14.11 -10.45 -23.08
C ALA A 334 -13.34 -9.19 -23.53
N PRO A 335 -12.27 -8.78 -22.82
CA PRO A 335 -11.51 -7.60 -23.21
C PRO A 335 -10.72 -7.88 -24.49
N GLY A 336 -10.64 -6.88 -25.39
CA GLY A 336 -9.98 -6.99 -26.69
C GLY A 336 -8.48 -6.68 -26.66
N TRP A 337 -7.99 -6.03 -25.60
CA TRP A 337 -6.60 -5.60 -25.40
C TRP A 337 -5.92 -5.00 -26.66
N PRO A 338 -6.53 -4.00 -27.32
CA PRO A 338 -5.88 -3.31 -28.43
C PRO A 338 -4.62 -2.59 -27.93
N PRO A 339 -3.63 -2.33 -28.82
CA PRO A 339 -2.49 -1.49 -28.48
C PRO A 339 -2.96 -0.12 -27.97
N GLY A 340 -2.54 0.25 -26.77
CA GLY A 340 -2.96 1.48 -26.11
C GLY A 340 -2.04 1.84 -24.95
N ARG A 341 -2.21 3.05 -24.41
CA ARG A 341 -1.48 3.54 -23.24
C ARG A 341 -2.48 4.06 -22.22
N GLY A 342 -2.35 3.59 -20.98
CA GLY A 342 -3.21 3.99 -19.88
C GLY A 342 -2.41 4.21 -18.62
N CYS A 343 -2.95 5.08 -17.75
CA CYS A 343 -2.37 5.41 -16.46
C CYS A 343 -3.51 5.53 -15.46
N ALA A 344 -3.30 5.02 -14.25
CA ALA A 344 -4.24 5.16 -13.15
C ALA A 344 -3.49 5.37 -11.84
N ARG A 345 -4.16 5.96 -10.85
CA ARG A 345 -3.61 6.22 -9.51
C ARG A 345 -4.63 5.80 -8.46
N SER A 346 -4.14 5.38 -7.30
CA SER A 346 -4.98 5.11 -6.14
C SER A 346 -4.28 5.47 -4.83
N GLU A 347 -5.07 5.86 -3.83
CA GLU A 347 -4.58 6.12 -2.48
C GLU A 347 -4.41 4.81 -1.71
N THR A 348 -3.33 4.07 -2.00
CA THR A 348 -3.04 2.82 -1.28
C THR A 348 -2.76 3.07 0.22
N PRO A 349 -3.14 2.17 1.15
CA PRO A 349 -2.93 2.35 2.60
C PRO A 349 -1.46 2.48 3.05
N GLY A 350 -0.55 1.91 2.27
CA GLY A 350 0.90 1.91 2.53
C GLY A 350 1.69 2.88 1.67
N ARG A 351 1.05 3.92 1.11
CA ARG A 351 1.66 4.84 0.12
C ARG A 351 3.01 5.37 0.65
N ARG A 352 4.09 5.05 -0.06
CA ARG A 352 5.46 5.43 0.36
C ARG A 352 5.95 6.69 -0.38
N PRO A 353 6.66 7.60 0.32
CA PRO A 353 7.42 8.69 -0.30
C PRO A 353 8.39 8.20 -1.37
N ARG A 354 8.74 9.08 -2.30
CA ARG A 354 9.86 8.84 -3.22
C ARG A 354 11.17 8.95 -2.46
N LEU A 355 12.10 8.02 -2.70
CA LEU A 355 13.52 8.34 -2.58
C LEU A 355 13.96 8.72 -3.98
N ARG A 356 14.55 9.91 -4.13
CA ARG A 356 15.03 10.42 -5.42
C ARG A 356 16.11 9.52 -5.99
#